data_AF-A0AAC8Z0R4-F1
#
_entry.id   AF-A0AAC8Z0R4-F1
#
_cell.length_a   1.000
_cell.length_b   1.000
_cell.length_c   1.000
_cell.angle_alpha   90.00
_cell.angle_beta   90.00
_cell.angle_gamma   90.00
#
_symmetry.space_group_name_H-M   'P 1'
#
loop_
_entity.id
_entity.type
_entity.pdbx_description
1 polymer ?
#
loop_
_entity_poly.entity_id
_entity_poly.type
_entity_poly.pdbx_seq_one_letter_code
_entity_poly.pdbx_strand_id
1 'polypeptide(L)'
;MAKATGRFTDLMAKALARHGSGTAWLWTHENAPGNGPDKGGHCHLLAHVPADLVPVVTALQRGWLRRITGQPYRARVIHSKPIGGRLGLETANPDLHAVNHAAALAYVLKGASAEAASHFGLERLEPGGRIIGKRCGTSQNIGAKARKD
;
A
#
# COMPACT_ATOMS: atom_id res chain seq x y z
N MET A 1 13.75 -0.92 5.54
CA MET A 1 12.31 -0.88 5.19
C MET A 1 11.93 -1.87 4.09
N ALA A 2 12.52 -1.81 2.89
CA ALA A 2 12.13 -2.66 1.76
C ALA A 2 12.11 -4.18 2.01
N LYS A 3 13.07 -4.73 2.75
CA LYS A 3 13.05 -6.15 3.15
C LYS A 3 11.84 -6.51 4.02
N ALA A 4 11.44 -5.63 4.93
CA ALA A 4 10.28 -5.82 5.78
C ALA A 4 8.99 -5.74 4.98
N THR A 5 8.84 -4.72 4.12
CA THR A 5 7.71 -4.56 3.20
C THR A 5 7.57 -5.78 2.28
N GLY A 6 8.67 -6.23 1.67
CA GLY A 6 8.68 -7.42 0.82
C GLY A 6 8.22 -8.68 1.55
N ARG A 7 8.67 -8.88 2.80
CA ARG A 7 8.23 -10.01 3.62
C ARG A 7 6.77 -9.90 4.06
N PHE A 8 6.28 -8.68 4.29
CA PHE A 8 4.86 -8.45 4.57
C PHE A 8 3.99 -8.82 3.36
N THR A 9 4.34 -8.34 2.17
CA THR A 9 3.61 -8.66 0.93
C THR A 9 3.67 -10.14 0.58
N ASP A 10 4.78 -10.83 0.87
CA ASP A 10 4.90 -12.28 0.70
C ASP A 10 3.98 -13.06 1.65
N LEU A 11 3.92 -12.67 2.93
CA LEU A 11 3.02 -13.29 3.90
C LEU A 11 1.55 -13.06 3.55
N MET A 12 1.20 -11.85 3.12
CA MET A 12 -0.15 -11.52 2.63
C MET A 12 -0.53 -12.37 1.42
N ALA A 13 0.32 -12.43 0.40
CA ALA A 13 0.08 -13.22 -0.80
C ALA A 13 -0.08 -14.72 -0.46
N LYS A 14 0.77 -15.27 0.41
CA LYS A 14 0.66 -16.67 0.86
C LYS A 14 -0.59 -16.93 1.69
N ALA A 15 -1.03 -15.98 2.51
CA ALA A 15 -2.27 -16.12 3.26
C ALA A 15 -3.47 -16.18 2.31
N LEU A 16 -3.56 -15.24 1.38
CA LEU A 16 -4.61 -15.21 0.36
C LEU A 16 -4.62 -16.47 -0.51
N ALA A 17 -3.44 -16.93 -0.94
CA ALA A 17 -3.31 -18.14 -1.75
C ALA A 17 -3.81 -19.40 -1.01
N ARG A 18 -3.63 -19.50 0.32
CA ARG A 18 -4.16 -20.62 1.12
C ARG A 18 -5.69 -20.64 1.17
N HIS A 19 -6.33 -19.50 0.90
CA HIS A 19 -7.77 -19.37 0.78
C HIS A 19 -8.24 -19.32 -0.70
N GLY A 20 -7.40 -19.76 -1.64
CA GLY A 20 -7.75 -19.83 -3.06
C GLY A 20 -7.77 -18.48 -3.78
N SER A 21 -7.27 -17.40 -3.18
CA SER A 21 -7.27 -16.06 -3.78
C SER A 21 -5.88 -15.60 -4.23
N GLY A 22 -5.86 -14.89 -5.36
CA GLY A 22 -4.73 -14.05 -5.75
C GLY A 22 -4.73 -12.69 -5.05
N THR A 23 -3.68 -11.90 -5.29
CA THR A 23 -3.59 -10.50 -4.88
C THR A 23 -2.76 -9.72 -5.88
N ALA A 24 -3.03 -8.42 -6.00
CA ALA A 24 -2.19 -7.47 -6.68
C ALA A 24 -1.89 -6.34 -5.70
N TRP A 25 -0.69 -5.78 -5.74
CA TRP A 25 -0.32 -4.71 -4.82
C TRP A 25 0.74 -3.79 -5.41
N LEU A 26 0.77 -2.56 -4.92
CA LEU A 26 1.86 -1.62 -5.11
C LEU A 26 2.17 -0.92 -3.80
N TRP A 27 3.41 -0.50 -3.62
CA TRP A 27 3.82 0.24 -2.45
C TRP A 27 4.82 1.34 -2.76
N THR A 28 4.83 2.35 -1.91
CA THR A 28 5.86 3.39 -1.87
C THR A 28 6.38 3.57 -0.44
N HIS A 29 7.64 3.95 -0.32
CA HIS A 29 8.29 4.35 0.92
C HIS A 29 8.44 5.87 0.97
N GLU A 30 8.08 6.42 2.12
CA GLU A 30 8.26 7.83 2.44
C GLU A 30 9.07 7.96 3.72
N ASN A 31 9.85 9.03 3.78
CA ASN A 31 10.63 9.40 4.96
C ASN A 31 10.77 10.93 4.98
N ALA A 32 9.62 11.60 4.88
CA ALA A 32 9.55 13.05 4.85
C ALA A 32 9.25 13.58 6.26
N PRO A 33 9.91 14.68 6.68
CA PRO A 33 9.47 15.42 7.84
C PRO A 33 8.02 15.88 7.58
N GLY A 34 7.12 15.57 8.51
CA GLY A 34 5.73 16.02 8.40
C GLY A 34 5.60 17.52 8.73
N ASN A 35 4.42 18.09 8.47
CA ASN A 35 3.99 19.35 9.08
C ASN A 35 3.64 19.11 10.57
N GLY A 36 4.61 18.65 11.37
CA GLY A 36 4.42 18.13 12.73
C GLY A 36 5.58 17.21 13.16
N PRO A 37 5.46 16.44 14.26
CA PRO A 37 6.52 15.50 14.67
C PRO A 37 6.88 14.57 13.51
N ASP A 38 8.17 14.23 13.42
CA ASP A 38 8.72 13.44 12.32
C ASP A 38 7.86 12.18 12.10
N LYS A 39 7.28 12.05 10.90
CA LYS A 39 6.43 10.91 10.53
C LYS A 39 7.27 9.63 10.42
N GLY A 40 8.60 9.78 10.32
CA GLY A 40 9.56 8.70 10.18
C GLY A 40 9.36 7.90 8.89
N GLY A 41 10.20 6.87 8.74
CA GLY A 41 10.13 5.95 7.62
C GLY A 41 8.86 5.09 7.68
N HIS A 42 8.00 5.20 6.67
CA HIS A 42 6.78 4.40 6.57
C HIS A 42 6.50 3.98 5.12
N CYS A 43 5.53 3.07 4.97
CA CYS A 43 5.14 2.50 3.70
C CYS A 43 3.65 2.72 3.45
N HIS A 44 3.30 3.29 2.30
CA HIS A 44 1.94 3.21 1.78
C HIS A 44 1.83 1.98 0.90
N LEU A 45 0.82 1.15 1.14
CA LEU A 45 0.56 -0.09 0.42
C LEU A 45 -0.88 -0.07 -0.07
N LEU A 46 -1.07 -0.16 -1.38
CA LEU A 46 -2.35 -0.42 -2.00
C LEU A 46 -2.38 -1.89 -2.42
N ALA A 47 -3.40 -2.63 -2.00
CA ALA A 47 -3.49 -4.06 -2.24
C ALA A 47 -4.93 -4.51 -2.50
N HIS A 48 -5.09 -5.43 -3.44
CA HIS A 48 -6.33 -6.16 -3.67
C HIS A 48 -6.44 -7.31 -2.67
N VAL A 49 -7.51 -7.29 -1.87
CA VAL A 49 -7.89 -8.31 -0.89
C VAL A 49 -9.39 -8.55 -1.06
N PRO A 50 -9.85 -9.78 -1.36
CA PRO A 50 -11.28 -10.07 -1.40
C PRO A 50 -11.97 -9.73 -0.07
N ALA A 51 -13.19 -9.20 -0.14
CA ALA A 51 -13.90 -8.66 1.02
C ALA A 51 -14.06 -9.69 2.14
N ASP A 52 -14.34 -10.94 1.79
CA ASP A 52 -14.49 -12.08 2.72
C ASP A 52 -13.17 -12.48 3.40
N LEU A 53 -12.02 -12.16 2.79
CA LEU A 53 -10.69 -12.45 3.33
C LEU A 53 -10.04 -11.28 4.09
N VAL A 54 -10.66 -10.09 4.08
CA VAL A 54 -10.18 -8.93 4.86
C VAL A 54 -10.07 -9.23 6.37
N PRO A 55 -11.03 -9.92 7.03
CA PRO A 55 -10.89 -10.31 8.43
C PRO A 55 -9.70 -11.22 8.69
N VAL A 56 -9.43 -12.16 7.78
CA VAL A 56 -8.28 -13.08 7.86
C VAL A 56 -6.97 -12.31 7.81
N VAL A 57 -6.79 -11.44 6.81
CA VAL A 57 -5.58 -10.60 6.68
C VAL A 57 -5.43 -9.68 7.90
N THR A 58 -6.53 -9.09 8.36
CA THR A 58 -6.55 -8.20 9.53
C THR A 58 -6.11 -8.90 10.82
N ALA A 59 -6.49 -10.17 11.00
CA ALA A 59 -6.09 -10.97 12.16
C ALA A 59 -4.60 -11.35 12.11
N LEU A 60 -4.09 -11.68 10.92
CA LEU A 60 -2.74 -12.21 10.75
C LEU A 60 -1.64 -11.14 10.74
N GLN A 61 -1.94 -9.91 10.28
CA GLN A 61 -0.94 -8.85 10.11
C GLN A 61 -0.13 -8.51 11.36
N ARG A 62 -0.74 -8.58 12.56
CA ARG A 62 -0.04 -8.33 13.84
C ARG A 62 1.04 -9.38 14.09
N GLY A 63 0.70 -10.64 13.85
CA GLY A 63 1.65 -11.76 13.96
C GLY A 63 2.76 -11.68 12.91
N TRP A 64 2.43 -11.24 11.69
CA TRP A 64 3.42 -11.01 10.64
C TRP A 64 4.43 -9.93 11.03
N LEU A 65 3.97 -8.79 11.56
CA LEU A 65 4.87 -7.73 12.01
C LEU A 65 5.83 -8.24 13.08
N ARG A 66 5.34 -8.94 14.10
CA ARG A 66 6.19 -9.55 15.12
C ARG A 66 7.23 -10.49 14.51
N ARG A 67 6.83 -11.31 13.52
CA ARG A 67 7.73 -12.23 12.82
C ARG A 67 8.78 -11.52 11.96
N ILE A 68 8.43 -10.37 11.38
CA ILE A 68 9.32 -9.59 10.52
C ILE A 68 10.32 -8.78 11.34
N THR A 69 9.88 -8.17 12.44
CA THR A 69 10.69 -7.22 13.23
C THR A 69 11.36 -7.86 14.44
N GLY A 70 10.86 -9.01 14.92
CA GLY A 70 11.26 -9.59 16.21
C GLY A 70 10.70 -8.83 17.41
N GLN A 71 9.94 -7.76 17.20
CA GLN A 71 9.44 -6.87 18.26
C GLN A 71 7.96 -7.11 18.55
N PRO A 72 7.49 -6.88 19.79
CA PRO A 72 6.07 -6.84 20.08
C PRO A 72 5.33 -5.82 19.21
N TYR A 73 4.08 -6.14 18.86
CA TYR A 73 3.25 -5.20 18.12
C TYR A 73 2.96 -3.94 18.94
N ARG A 74 3.11 -2.77 18.33
CA ARG A 74 2.70 -1.49 18.91
C ARG A 74 1.46 -0.97 18.19
N ALA A 75 0.52 -0.43 18.96
CA ALA A 75 -0.69 0.16 18.41
C ALA A 75 -0.36 1.24 17.37
N ARG A 76 -1.22 1.39 16.36
CA ARG A 76 -1.13 2.40 15.27
C ARG A 76 0.04 2.22 14.29
N VAL A 77 0.83 1.15 14.39
CA VAL A 77 1.88 0.82 13.39
C VAL A 77 1.28 0.40 12.05
N ILE A 78 0.05 -0.14 12.04
CA ILE A 78 -0.70 -0.40 10.81
C ILE A 78 -1.95 0.45 10.81
N HIS A 79 -2.13 1.19 9.72
CA HIS A 79 -3.37 1.86 9.36
C HIS A 79 -3.87 1.26 8.04
N SER A 80 -4.78 0.30 8.11
CA SER A 80 -5.35 -0.37 6.95
C SER A 80 -6.86 -0.12 6.92
N LYS A 81 -7.36 0.34 5.77
CA LYS A 81 -8.78 0.64 5.55
C LYS A 81 -9.17 0.25 4.13
N PRO A 82 -10.41 -0.23 3.91
CA PRO A 82 -10.96 -0.39 2.57
C PRO A 82 -11.11 0.97 1.88
N ILE A 83 -11.03 0.96 0.55
CA ILE A 83 -11.26 2.15 -0.28
C ILE A 83 -12.71 2.60 -0.10
N GLY A 84 -12.90 3.89 0.21
CA GLY A 84 -14.22 4.44 0.54
C GLY A 84 -14.75 4.05 1.93
N GLY A 85 -13.90 3.50 2.81
CA GLY A 85 -14.17 3.37 4.24
C GLY A 85 -15.01 2.17 4.66
N ARG A 86 -15.60 1.42 3.72
CA ARG A 86 -16.32 0.17 3.96
C ARG A 86 -16.09 -0.85 2.84
N LEU A 87 -16.23 -2.13 3.18
CA LEU A 87 -16.27 -3.21 2.19
C LEU A 87 -17.60 -3.21 1.43
N GLY A 88 -17.62 -3.70 0.20
CA GLY A 88 -18.82 -3.79 -0.63
C GLY A 88 -19.19 -2.47 -1.33
N LEU A 89 -18.42 -1.40 -1.17
CA LEU A 89 -18.66 -0.15 -1.89
C LEU A 89 -18.44 -0.34 -3.39
N GLU A 90 -17.45 -1.14 -3.75
CA GLU A 90 -17.12 -1.54 -5.12
C GLU A 90 -18.31 -2.15 -5.88
N THR A 91 -19.22 -2.81 -5.15
CA THR A 91 -20.43 -3.42 -5.72
C THR A 91 -21.64 -2.49 -5.58
N ALA A 92 -21.81 -1.84 -4.43
CA ALA A 92 -22.99 -1.03 -4.13
C ALA A 92 -23.00 0.34 -4.82
N ASN A 93 -21.82 0.94 -5.06
CA ASN A 93 -21.66 2.18 -5.80
C ASN A 93 -20.30 2.20 -6.52
N PRO A 94 -20.21 1.55 -7.69
CA PRO A 94 -18.97 1.42 -8.45
C PRO A 94 -18.34 2.77 -8.82
N ASP A 95 -19.15 3.78 -9.16
CA ASP A 95 -18.66 5.10 -9.54
C ASP A 95 -17.96 5.80 -8.38
N LEU A 96 -18.59 5.79 -7.20
CA LEU A 96 -17.97 6.34 -5.99
C LEU A 96 -16.73 5.54 -5.58
N HIS A 97 -16.74 4.21 -5.77
CA HIS A 97 -15.55 3.40 -5.55
C HIS A 97 -14.41 3.79 -6.50
N ALA A 98 -14.70 4.02 -7.79
CA ALA A 98 -13.71 4.44 -8.77
C ALA A 98 -13.06 5.79 -8.41
N VAL A 99 -13.86 6.77 -8.00
CA VAL A 99 -13.37 8.08 -7.51
C VAL A 99 -12.47 7.91 -6.29
N ASN A 100 -12.90 7.13 -5.30
CA ASN A 100 -12.10 6.86 -4.10
C ASN A 100 -10.81 6.08 -4.40
N HIS A 101 -10.86 5.16 -5.37
CA HIS A 101 -9.69 4.40 -5.81
C HIS A 101 -8.67 5.32 -6.48
N ALA A 102 -9.11 6.22 -7.35
CA ALA A 102 -8.25 7.23 -7.96
C ALA A 102 -7.60 8.14 -6.90
N ALA A 103 -8.38 8.59 -5.90
CA ALA A 103 -7.85 9.37 -4.77
C ALA A 103 -6.83 8.59 -3.93
N ALA A 104 -7.07 7.30 -3.67
CA ALA A 104 -6.12 6.44 -2.97
C ALA A 104 -4.82 6.24 -3.77
N LEU A 105 -4.92 6.06 -5.09
CA LEU A 105 -3.76 5.96 -5.97
C LEU A 105 -2.96 7.28 -5.98
N ALA A 106 -3.61 8.42 -6.16
CA ALA A 106 -2.96 9.73 -6.10
C ALA A 106 -2.26 9.97 -4.75
N TYR A 107 -2.86 9.50 -3.65
CA TYR A 107 -2.22 9.55 -2.33
C TYR A 107 -0.94 8.70 -2.25
N VAL A 108 -0.93 7.50 -2.84
CA VAL A 108 0.28 6.65 -2.91
C VAL A 108 1.34 7.27 -3.81
N LEU A 109 0.95 8.02 -4.84
CA LEU A 109 1.86 8.65 -5.80
C LEU A 109 2.32 10.05 -5.42
N LYS A 110 1.84 10.63 -4.32
CA LYS A 110 2.11 12.02 -3.95
C LYS A 110 3.60 12.38 -3.80
N GLY A 111 4.45 11.39 -3.52
CA GLY A 111 5.90 11.56 -3.44
C GLY A 111 6.64 11.45 -4.77
N ALA A 112 5.93 11.48 -5.92
CA ALA A 112 6.51 11.43 -7.26
C ALA A 112 7.42 12.63 -7.56
N SER A 113 8.33 12.47 -8.51
CA SER A 113 9.12 13.60 -9.03
C SER A 113 8.23 14.55 -9.82
N ALA A 114 8.63 15.82 -9.94
CA ALA A 114 7.92 16.79 -10.76
C ALA A 114 7.79 16.36 -12.23
N GLU A 115 8.83 15.70 -12.77
CA GLU A 115 8.83 15.13 -14.12
C GLU A 115 7.75 14.04 -14.28
N ALA A 116 7.72 13.05 -13.39
CA ALA A 116 6.71 12.00 -13.42
C ALA A 116 5.30 12.56 -13.19
N ALA A 117 5.18 13.55 -12.30
CA ALA A 117 3.91 14.21 -12.04
C ALA A 117 3.37 14.92 -13.27
N SER A 118 4.22 15.66 -13.99
CA SER A 118 3.87 16.30 -15.25
C SER A 118 3.46 15.26 -16.30
N HIS A 119 4.27 14.21 -16.46
CA HIS A 119 4.03 13.16 -17.46
C HIS A 119 2.71 12.41 -17.23
N PHE A 120 2.37 12.10 -15.98
CA PHE A 120 1.17 11.32 -15.62
C PHE A 120 -0.01 12.19 -15.14
N GLY A 121 0.07 13.52 -15.23
CA GLY A 121 -0.99 14.43 -14.80
C GLY A 121 -1.32 14.35 -13.29
N LEU A 122 -0.31 14.13 -12.44
CA LEU A 122 -0.49 14.05 -11.00
C LEU A 122 -0.58 15.46 -10.39
N GLU A 123 -1.75 15.80 -9.88
CA GLU A 123 -1.99 17.13 -9.28
C GLU A 123 -1.53 17.23 -7.83
N ARG A 124 -1.52 16.11 -7.09
CA ARG A 124 -1.18 16.08 -5.67
C ARG A 124 0.27 15.67 -5.49
N LEU A 125 1.14 16.63 -5.15
CA LEU A 125 2.53 16.38 -4.77
C LEU A 125 2.84 16.83 -3.34
N GLU A 126 3.56 15.98 -2.61
CA GLU A 126 4.09 16.26 -1.28
C GLU A 126 5.55 15.76 -1.23
N PRO A 127 6.45 16.40 -0.46
CA PRO A 127 7.81 15.88 -0.29
C PRO A 127 7.79 14.44 0.24
N GLY A 128 8.40 13.50 -0.49
CA GLY A 128 8.50 12.09 -0.09
C GLY A 128 9.74 11.75 0.77
N GLY A 129 10.64 12.72 0.95
CA GLY A 129 11.85 12.61 1.76
C GLY A 129 12.92 11.65 1.22
N ARG A 130 14.05 11.55 1.93
CA ARG A 130 15.21 10.73 1.51
C ARG A 130 14.98 9.26 1.85
N ILE A 131 15.09 8.40 0.83
CA ILE A 131 15.08 6.94 0.98
C ILE A 131 16.42 6.38 0.55
N ILE A 132 17.00 5.50 1.37
CA ILE A 132 18.19 4.71 1.02
C ILE A 132 17.70 3.33 0.57
N GLY A 133 18.00 2.96 -0.67
CA GLY A 133 17.54 1.71 -1.30
C GLY A 133 16.24 1.87 -2.09
N LYS A 134 15.43 0.80 -2.17
CA LYS A 134 14.23 0.75 -3.02
C LYS A 134 13.08 1.60 -2.46
N ARG A 135 12.61 2.57 -3.25
CA ARG A 135 11.50 3.48 -2.90
C ARG A 135 10.12 2.88 -3.15
N CYS A 136 9.89 2.23 -4.28
CA CYS A 136 8.58 1.70 -4.65
C CYS A 136 8.67 0.27 -5.19
N GLY A 137 7.55 -0.44 -5.22
CA GLY A 137 7.45 -1.77 -5.79
C GLY A 137 6.02 -2.15 -6.14
N THR A 138 5.88 -3.18 -6.96
CA THR A 138 4.58 -3.70 -7.41
C THR A 138 4.65 -5.22 -7.53
N SER A 139 3.49 -5.88 -7.44
CA SER A 139 3.36 -7.31 -7.63
C SER A 139 3.69 -7.72 -9.07
N GLN A 140 4.08 -8.97 -9.28
CA GLN A 140 4.48 -9.44 -10.62
C GLN A 140 3.30 -9.58 -11.59
N ASN A 141 2.10 -9.86 -11.09
CA ASN A 141 0.88 -10.00 -11.88
C ASN A 141 0.30 -8.69 -12.43
N ILE A 142 0.71 -7.52 -11.91
CA ILE A 142 0.44 -6.24 -12.58
C ILE A 142 1.19 -6.16 -13.93
N GLY A 143 2.17 -7.05 -14.14
CA GLY A 143 2.85 -7.24 -15.41
C GLY A 143 4.00 -6.26 -15.62
N ALA A 144 5.04 -6.69 -16.34
CA ALA A 144 6.17 -5.83 -16.68
C ALA A 144 5.83 -4.79 -17.75
N LYS A 145 4.80 -5.06 -18.58
CA LYS A 145 4.35 -4.13 -19.63
C LYS A 145 3.70 -2.88 -19.04
N ALA A 146 2.95 -3.02 -17.95
CA ALA A 146 2.39 -1.89 -17.19
C ALA A 146 3.45 -1.04 -16.44
N ARG A 147 4.75 -1.30 -16.67
CA ARG A 147 5.89 -0.58 -16.08
C ARG A 147 6.76 0.11 -17.14
N LYS A 148 6.38 -0.02 -18.42
CA LYS A 148 7.08 0.53 -19.57
C LYS A 148 6.19 1.58 -20.22
N ASP A 149 6.07 2.71 -19.53
CA ASP A 149 5.67 3.98 -20.13
C ASP A 149 6.90 4.89 -20.07
#